data_AF-A0AAW7EDF5-F1
#
_entry.id   AF-A0AAW7EDF5-F1
#
_cell.length_a   1.000
_cell.length_b   1.000
_cell.length_c   1.000
_cell.angle_alpha   90.00
_cell.angle_beta   90.00
_cell.angle_gamma   90.00
#
_symmetry.space_group_name_H-M   'P 1'
#
loop_
_entity.id
_entity.type
_entity.pdbx_description
1 polymer ?
#
loop_
_entity_poly.entity_id
_entity_poly.type
_entity_poly.pdbx_seq_one_letter_code
_entity_poly.pdbx_strand_id
1 'polypeptide(L)'
;MNTEILNAKQAFEAMSSGQAVLCRAVGQLLDFGELSQFPATVFFGADYEFCLAPRFMTIGQLDLEVPECIQGFDDLIDAAMYYYAPNLLDVDHPIEILSTADNATYLKRLITSKLLHKTSDDAIAHARAFITLNGGSLDPIEVEAPAVEVETVVEPEVTTELAPEPVEEKPKKTTSAEVKKRYIEALNEATREREVFAIETQITINSDLNKRDLNSLKSMIEQLYAKFKQIEAEEINALIVQFKEQITAAQTAQELIKVRATFASNGTLSAEQHEDLNTCFNARLAEIDSEQYVPQSNIETISQENVTASEDSFVSDSKINNANDSFFGDTEKSRISAEIKRELIYKIIQMSADELDAIVVEIHNNPKLVSTHKNHLDGHIELRRKALAKEANAEAEKKYQENLTDLINRASQA
;
A
#
# COMPACT_ATOMS: atom_id res chain seq x y z
N MET A 1 26.12 -5.31 -3.03
CA MET A 1 25.16 -4.49 -2.26
C MET A 1 25.97 -3.45 -1.51
N ASN A 2 25.86 -2.18 -1.88
CA ASN A 2 26.43 -1.09 -1.07
C ASN A 2 25.49 -0.89 0.13
N THR A 3 25.85 -1.45 1.29
CA THR A 3 25.06 -1.30 2.51
C THR A 3 25.26 0.10 3.06
N GLU A 4 24.19 0.89 3.09
CA GLU A 4 24.21 2.23 3.68
C GLU A 4 24.50 2.10 5.19
N ILE A 5 25.55 2.80 5.65
CA ILE A 5 25.99 2.74 7.04
C ILE A 5 25.25 3.81 7.84
N LEU A 6 24.60 3.37 8.90
CA LEU A 6 23.82 4.18 9.83
C LEU A 6 24.64 4.51 11.09
N ASN A 7 24.40 5.70 11.64
CA ASN A 7 24.87 6.04 12.98
C ASN A 7 23.91 5.51 14.06
N ALA A 8 24.36 5.51 15.33
CA ALA A 8 23.58 4.98 16.45
C ALA A 8 22.18 5.60 16.61
N LYS A 9 22.02 6.90 16.30
CA LYS A 9 20.72 7.58 16.37
C LYS A 9 19.78 7.07 15.28
N GLN A 10 20.25 6.97 14.05
CA GLN A 10 19.47 6.44 12.91
C GLN A 10 19.11 4.97 13.11
N ALA A 11 20.04 4.17 13.65
CA ALA A 11 19.80 2.77 14.01
C ALA A 11 18.69 2.62 15.06
N PHE A 12 18.72 3.46 16.11
CA PHE A 12 17.69 3.43 17.16
C PHE A 12 16.31 3.87 16.64
N GLU A 13 16.27 4.86 15.76
CA GLU A 13 15.04 5.33 15.10
C GLU A 13 14.45 4.24 14.20
N ALA A 14 15.27 3.57 13.39
CA ALA A 14 14.86 2.44 12.56
C ALA A 14 14.30 1.27 13.40
N MET A 15 14.94 0.94 14.53
CA MET A 15 14.43 -0.07 15.46
C MET A 15 13.08 0.33 16.08
N SER A 16 12.94 1.60 16.43
CA SER A 16 11.69 2.13 17.01
C SER A 16 10.53 2.10 16.01
N SER A 17 10.84 2.15 14.71
CA SER A 17 9.91 1.96 13.60
C SER A 17 9.69 0.47 13.23
N GLY A 18 10.24 -0.48 14.00
CA GLY A 18 10.07 -1.91 13.76
C GLY A 18 10.95 -2.50 12.66
N GLN A 19 11.99 -1.79 12.22
CA GLN A 19 12.97 -2.30 11.27
C GLN A 19 14.07 -3.08 11.99
N ALA A 20 14.52 -4.17 11.39
CA ALA A 20 15.65 -4.94 11.90
C ALA A 20 16.96 -4.22 11.56
N VAL A 21 17.85 -4.11 12.55
CA VAL A 21 19.15 -3.44 12.42
C VAL A 21 20.26 -4.44 12.75
N LEU A 22 21.30 -4.43 11.91
CA LEU A 22 22.51 -5.20 12.12
C LEU A 22 23.65 -4.26 12.59
N CYS A 23 24.64 -4.84 13.27
CA CYS A 23 25.74 -4.13 13.92
C CYS A 23 27.06 -4.82 13.60
N ARG A 24 28.13 -4.04 13.46
CA ARG A 24 29.51 -4.53 13.51
C ARG A 24 30.44 -3.50 14.14
N ALA A 25 31.62 -3.94 14.56
CA ALA A 25 32.68 -3.03 15.00
C ALA A 25 33.31 -2.31 13.79
N VAL A 26 33.58 -1.01 13.95
CA VAL A 26 34.15 -0.15 12.89
C VAL A 26 35.47 -0.72 12.39
N GLY A 27 35.57 -0.88 11.06
CA GLY A 27 36.80 -1.32 10.40
C GLY A 27 37.08 -2.82 10.49
N GLN A 28 36.17 -3.64 11.00
CA GLN A 28 36.26 -5.08 10.85
C GLN A 28 35.83 -5.53 9.45
N LEU A 29 36.55 -6.52 8.91
CA LEU A 29 36.21 -7.20 7.65
C LEU A 29 35.04 -8.18 7.77
N LEU A 30 34.53 -8.40 8.99
CA LEU A 30 33.43 -9.32 9.27
C LEU A 30 32.09 -8.71 8.85
N ASP A 31 31.17 -9.60 8.47
CA ASP A 31 29.81 -9.25 8.09
C ASP A 31 29.02 -8.68 9.28
N PHE A 32 28.00 -7.88 8.97
CA PHE A 32 27.10 -7.31 9.96
C PHE A 32 26.32 -8.43 10.69
N GLY A 33 26.33 -8.38 12.03
CA GLY A 33 25.66 -9.36 12.89
C GLY A 33 24.40 -8.81 13.54
N GLU A 34 23.55 -9.69 14.07
CA GLU A 34 22.35 -9.29 14.81
C GLU A 34 22.71 -8.54 16.10
N LEU A 35 21.92 -7.51 16.43
CA LEU A 35 22.09 -6.74 17.68
C LEU A 35 22.02 -7.60 18.96
N SER A 36 21.34 -8.75 18.92
CA SER A 36 21.26 -9.71 20.03
C SER A 36 22.63 -10.25 20.47
N GLN A 37 23.62 -10.19 19.58
CA GLN A 37 24.98 -10.69 19.79
C GLN A 37 25.89 -9.63 20.45
N PHE A 38 25.40 -8.39 20.61
CA PHE A 38 26.17 -7.26 21.11
C PHE A 38 25.55 -6.68 22.40
N PRO A 39 26.37 -6.12 23.31
CA PRO A 39 25.84 -5.43 24.49
C PRO A 39 25.15 -4.12 24.10
N ALA A 40 24.12 -3.70 24.84
CA ALA A 40 23.37 -2.46 24.58
C ALA A 40 24.23 -1.19 24.59
N THR A 41 25.46 -1.26 25.10
CA THR A 41 26.44 -0.16 25.07
C THR A 41 26.90 0.23 23.67
N VAL A 42 26.64 -0.59 22.64
CA VAL A 42 27.01 -0.28 21.24
C VAL A 42 26.40 1.04 20.72
N PHE A 43 25.23 1.44 21.23
CA PHE A 43 24.57 2.69 20.82
C PHE A 43 25.23 3.95 21.40
N PHE A 44 26.17 3.80 22.34
CA PHE A 44 26.81 4.91 23.03
C PHE A 44 28.29 5.11 22.60
N GLY A 45 28.88 4.12 21.93
CA GLY A 45 30.26 4.15 21.46
C GLY A 45 30.37 4.50 19.98
N ALA A 46 31.45 5.19 19.59
CA ALA A 46 31.77 5.45 18.18
C ALA A 46 32.47 4.27 17.48
N ASP A 47 32.66 3.17 18.21
CA ASP A 47 33.43 1.99 17.76
C ASP A 47 32.56 0.99 16.98
N TYR A 48 31.27 1.28 16.77
CA TYR A 48 30.32 0.42 16.07
C TYR A 48 29.62 1.15 14.93
N GLU A 49 29.34 0.41 13.88
CA GLU A 49 28.60 0.85 12.70
C GLU A 49 27.41 -0.07 12.45
N PHE A 50 26.32 0.53 11.99
CA PHE A 50 25.02 -0.14 11.89
C PHE A 50 24.54 -0.14 10.44
N CYS A 51 23.68 -1.07 10.09
CA CYS A 51 22.94 -1.03 8.83
C CYS A 51 21.55 -1.66 9.03
N LEU A 52 20.63 -1.42 8.11
CA LEU A 52 19.35 -2.15 8.11
C LEU A 52 19.61 -3.61 7.71
N ALA A 53 18.99 -4.55 8.42
CA ALA A 53 18.95 -5.92 7.96
C ALA A 53 18.16 -5.96 6.65
N PRO A 54 18.67 -6.61 5.59
CA PRO A 54 17.90 -6.79 4.39
C PRO A 54 16.67 -7.66 4.73
N ARG A 55 15.49 -7.13 4.42
CA ARG A 55 14.21 -7.82 4.63
C ARG A 55 13.81 -8.44 3.29
N PHE A 56 13.47 -9.73 3.28
CA PHE A 56 13.13 -10.46 2.06
C PHE A 56 11.72 -11.06 2.13
N MET A 57 11.08 -11.16 0.96
CA MET A 57 9.84 -11.91 0.73
C MET A 57 10.09 -13.04 -0.27
N THR A 58 9.35 -14.13 -0.13
CA THR A 58 9.39 -15.28 -1.05
C THR A 58 8.41 -15.07 -2.21
N ILE A 59 8.84 -15.36 -3.45
CA ILE A 59 7.97 -15.27 -4.63
C ILE A 59 7.83 -16.63 -5.32
N GLY A 60 6.62 -17.21 -5.30
CA GLY A 60 6.27 -18.43 -6.04
C GLY A 60 6.64 -19.73 -5.31
N GLN A 61 6.99 -20.77 -6.08
CA GLN A 61 7.41 -22.09 -5.58
C GLN A 61 8.94 -22.28 -5.56
N LEU A 62 9.67 -21.34 -6.16
CA LEU A 62 11.12 -21.26 -6.12
C LEU A 62 11.43 -20.23 -5.03
N ASP A 63 12.20 -20.62 -4.00
CA ASP A 63 12.53 -19.74 -2.86
C ASP A 63 13.49 -18.62 -3.31
N LEU A 64 12.98 -17.70 -4.12
CA LEU A 64 13.65 -16.48 -4.55
C LEU A 64 13.42 -15.43 -3.47
N GLU A 65 14.47 -15.13 -2.72
CA GLU A 65 14.49 -14.06 -1.73
C GLU A 65 14.56 -12.71 -2.44
N VAL A 66 13.47 -11.94 -2.34
CA VAL A 66 13.35 -10.61 -2.96
C VAL A 66 13.22 -9.56 -1.88
N PRO A 67 13.88 -8.40 -1.97
CA PRO A 67 13.74 -7.34 -0.98
C PRO A 67 12.27 -6.97 -0.71
N GLU A 68 11.93 -6.77 0.57
CA GLU A 68 10.59 -6.37 0.98
C GLU A 68 10.23 -5.01 0.40
N CYS A 69 9.08 -4.97 -0.25
CA CYS A 69 8.54 -3.75 -0.82
C CYS A 69 7.99 -2.82 0.26
N ILE A 70 7.74 -1.57 -0.11
CA ILE A 70 6.96 -0.63 0.68
C ILE A 70 5.56 -1.24 0.93
N GLN A 71 5.16 -1.33 2.19
CA GLN A 71 3.97 -2.11 2.59
C GLN A 71 2.71 -1.25 2.60
N GLY A 72 2.83 0.03 2.98
CA GLY A 72 1.72 0.97 3.06
C GLY A 72 2.10 2.39 2.61
N PHE A 73 1.09 3.23 2.46
CA PHE A 73 1.29 4.65 2.13
C PHE A 73 1.93 5.42 3.29
N ASP A 74 1.70 4.98 4.53
CA ASP A 74 2.33 5.53 5.74
C ASP A 74 3.85 5.29 5.78
N ASP A 75 4.36 4.33 5.00
CA ASP A 75 5.79 4.03 4.86
C ASP A 75 6.50 4.95 3.84
N LEU A 76 5.75 5.83 3.16
CA LEU A 76 6.33 6.84 2.28
C LEU A 76 6.92 7.95 3.15
N ILE A 77 8.26 8.03 3.17
CA ILE A 77 8.99 8.80 4.18
C ILE A 77 8.88 10.31 3.99
N ASP A 78 8.63 10.85 2.80
CA ASP A 78 8.39 12.29 2.62
C ASP A 78 7.80 12.61 1.22
N ALA A 79 7.23 13.81 1.08
CA ALA A 79 6.95 14.41 -0.22
C ALA A 79 8.28 14.84 -0.87
N ALA A 80 8.53 14.44 -2.12
CA ALA A 80 9.71 14.71 -2.95
C ALA A 80 10.93 13.74 -2.87
N MET A 81 10.77 12.51 -2.37
CA MET A 81 11.77 11.44 -2.56
C MET A 81 11.51 10.55 -3.78
N TYR A 82 12.57 9.96 -4.34
CA TYR A 82 12.48 8.97 -5.41
C TYR A 82 12.25 7.56 -4.84
N TYR A 83 11.38 6.82 -5.49
CA TYR A 83 11.14 5.40 -5.29
C TYR A 83 11.39 4.66 -6.59
N TYR A 84 11.68 3.36 -6.48
CA TYR A 84 12.11 2.55 -7.61
C TYR A 84 11.14 1.39 -7.81
N ALA A 85 10.78 1.13 -9.07
CA ALA A 85 10.01 -0.04 -9.45
C ALA A 85 10.80 -0.95 -10.41
N PRO A 86 10.61 -2.28 -10.34
CA PRO A 86 11.29 -3.23 -11.22
C PRO A 86 11.03 -2.94 -12.69
N ASN A 87 12.09 -2.94 -13.50
CA ASN A 87 12.00 -2.80 -14.95
C ASN A 87 12.44 -4.12 -15.61
N LEU A 88 11.51 -4.80 -16.28
CA LEU A 88 11.80 -6.07 -16.95
C LEU A 88 12.40 -5.89 -18.35
N LEU A 89 12.32 -4.67 -18.92
CA LEU A 89 12.87 -4.37 -20.24
C LEU A 89 14.33 -3.92 -20.16
N ASP A 90 14.70 -3.26 -19.07
CA ASP A 90 16.06 -2.81 -18.77
C ASP A 90 16.32 -3.00 -17.27
N VAL A 91 16.86 -4.18 -16.93
CA VAL A 91 16.98 -4.64 -15.54
C VAL A 91 17.88 -3.77 -14.70
N ASP A 92 18.93 -3.19 -15.29
CA ASP A 92 19.91 -2.39 -14.55
C ASP A 92 19.44 -0.93 -14.38
N HIS A 93 18.36 -0.53 -15.06
CA HIS A 93 17.74 0.79 -14.96
C HIS A 93 16.28 0.68 -14.49
N PRO A 94 16.04 0.56 -13.17
CA PRO A 94 14.70 0.52 -12.62
C PRO A 94 13.93 1.82 -12.88
N ILE A 95 12.61 1.74 -12.84
CA ILE A 95 11.74 2.91 -13.09
C ILE A 95 11.81 3.82 -11.87
N GLU A 96 12.34 5.02 -12.05
CA GLU A 96 12.40 6.06 -11.02
C GLU A 96 11.08 6.84 -10.94
N ILE A 97 10.54 6.96 -9.73
CA ILE A 97 9.22 7.56 -9.51
C ILE A 97 9.33 8.56 -8.36
N LEU A 98 9.08 9.83 -8.66
CA LEU A 98 9.07 10.88 -7.66
C LEU A 98 7.78 10.85 -6.82
N SER A 99 7.92 10.95 -5.51
CA SER A 99 6.85 11.07 -4.52
C SER A 99 6.15 12.43 -4.60
N THR A 100 5.20 12.56 -5.52
CA THR A 100 4.37 13.77 -5.69
C THR A 100 2.88 13.44 -5.65
N ALA A 101 2.05 14.46 -5.44
CA ALA A 101 0.60 14.31 -5.47
C ALA A 101 0.09 13.76 -6.83
N ASP A 102 0.73 14.16 -7.94
CA ASP A 102 0.37 13.71 -9.29
C ASP A 102 0.64 12.22 -9.49
N ASN A 103 1.69 11.69 -8.83
CA ASN A 103 2.05 10.27 -8.88
C ASN A 103 1.36 9.43 -7.79
N ALA A 104 0.55 10.02 -6.91
CA ALA A 104 -0.01 9.32 -5.75
C ALA A 104 -0.85 8.09 -6.14
N THR A 105 -1.66 8.18 -7.20
CA THR A 105 -2.44 7.05 -7.71
C THR A 105 -1.53 5.93 -8.25
N TYR A 106 -0.44 6.30 -8.93
CA TYR A 106 0.50 5.33 -9.47
C TYR A 106 1.32 4.64 -8.37
N LEU A 107 1.79 5.40 -7.38
CA LEU A 107 2.49 4.89 -6.20
C LEU A 107 1.60 3.95 -5.39
N LYS A 108 0.33 4.29 -5.16
CA LYS A 108 -0.64 3.41 -4.51
C LYS A 108 -0.77 2.08 -5.24
N ARG A 109 -0.88 2.10 -6.57
CA ARG A 109 -0.94 0.87 -7.37
C ARG A 109 0.30 0.00 -7.18
N LEU A 110 1.49 0.60 -7.18
CA LEU A 110 2.76 -0.12 -7.02
C LEU A 110 2.95 -0.69 -5.62
N ILE A 111 2.49 0.01 -4.59
CA ILE A 111 2.44 -0.50 -3.21
C ILE A 111 1.50 -1.70 -3.13
N THR A 112 0.28 -1.59 -3.67
CA THR A 112 -0.70 -2.70 -3.68
C THR A 112 -0.16 -3.92 -4.43
N SER A 113 0.53 -3.71 -5.55
CA SER A 113 1.14 -4.80 -6.32
C SER A 113 2.45 -5.33 -5.73
N LYS A 114 2.94 -4.76 -4.62
CA LYS A 114 4.25 -5.09 -4.01
C LYS A 114 5.40 -4.96 -5.02
N LEU A 115 5.47 -3.82 -5.70
CA LEU A 115 6.49 -3.51 -6.71
C LEU A 115 7.27 -2.22 -6.41
N LEU A 116 7.00 -1.55 -5.28
CA LEU A 116 7.65 -0.27 -4.96
C LEU A 116 8.76 -0.48 -3.92
N HIS A 117 9.96 0.01 -4.24
CA HIS A 117 11.17 -0.10 -3.43
C HIS A 117 11.75 1.26 -3.08
N LYS A 118 12.49 1.32 -1.96
CA LYS A 118 13.20 2.53 -1.52
C LYS A 118 14.53 2.72 -2.27
N THR A 119 15.19 1.64 -2.66
CA THR A 119 16.48 1.69 -3.33
C THR A 119 16.41 1.11 -4.74
N SER A 120 17.32 1.58 -5.60
CA SER A 120 17.48 1.07 -6.96
C SER A 120 17.88 -0.41 -6.95
N ASP A 121 18.87 -0.79 -6.13
CA ASP A 121 19.37 -2.16 -6.00
C ASP A 121 18.25 -3.17 -5.66
N ASP A 122 17.30 -2.77 -4.79
CA ASP A 122 16.18 -3.62 -4.42
C ASP A 122 15.21 -3.89 -5.59
N ALA A 123 14.94 -2.85 -6.39
CA ALA A 123 14.12 -2.96 -7.58
C ALA A 123 14.78 -3.82 -8.67
N ILE A 124 16.10 -3.71 -8.83
CA ILE A 124 16.91 -4.54 -9.73
C ILE A 124 16.86 -6.02 -9.29
N ALA A 125 17.06 -6.28 -7.99
CA ALA A 125 16.99 -7.63 -7.43
C ALA A 125 15.61 -8.26 -7.66
N HIS A 126 14.53 -7.49 -7.47
CA HIS A 126 13.17 -7.93 -7.75
C HIS A 126 12.97 -8.23 -9.25
N ALA A 127 13.45 -7.38 -10.17
CA ALA A 127 13.36 -7.64 -11.62
C ALA A 127 14.07 -8.95 -12.01
N ARG A 128 15.26 -9.19 -11.47
CA ARG A 128 16.03 -10.43 -11.70
C ARG A 128 15.30 -11.67 -11.18
N ALA A 129 14.66 -11.56 -10.02
CA ALA A 129 13.86 -12.64 -9.47
C ALA A 129 12.64 -12.97 -10.34
N PHE A 130 11.97 -11.96 -10.90
CA PHE A 130 10.90 -12.18 -11.88
C PHE A 130 11.37 -12.85 -13.16
N ILE A 131 12.52 -12.46 -13.70
CA ILE A 131 13.08 -13.09 -14.90
C ILE A 131 13.39 -14.56 -14.62
N THR A 132 14.03 -14.83 -13.48
CA THR A 132 14.35 -16.19 -13.03
C THR A 132 13.10 -17.04 -12.83
N LEU A 133 12.07 -16.49 -12.17
CA LEU A 133 10.80 -17.18 -11.94
C LEU A 133 10.08 -17.55 -13.25
N ASN A 134 10.20 -16.70 -14.28
CA ASN A 134 9.64 -16.97 -15.61
C ASN A 134 10.55 -17.82 -16.51
N GLY A 135 11.68 -18.32 -15.98
CA GLY A 135 12.62 -19.15 -16.74
C GLY A 135 13.46 -18.38 -17.77
N GLY A 136 13.51 -17.06 -17.68
CA GLY A 136 14.40 -16.22 -18.49
C GLY A 136 15.84 -16.23 -17.97
N SER A 137 16.80 -15.92 -18.84
CA SER A 137 18.19 -15.66 -18.46
C SER A 137 18.63 -14.27 -18.90
N LEU A 138 19.48 -13.63 -18.09
CA LEU A 138 20.17 -12.39 -18.40
C LEU A 138 21.58 -12.62 -18.96
N ASP A 139 22.00 -13.89 -19.06
CA ASP A 139 23.24 -14.23 -19.74
C ASP A 139 23.15 -13.75 -21.19
N PRO A 140 24.19 -13.09 -21.72
CA PRO A 140 24.27 -12.79 -23.13
C PRO A 140 24.06 -14.08 -23.91
N ILE A 141 23.08 -14.11 -24.80
CA ILE A 141 22.97 -15.17 -25.79
C ILE A 141 24.23 -15.04 -26.63
N GLU A 142 25.23 -15.89 -26.39
CA GLU A 142 26.34 -16.07 -27.31
C GLU A 142 25.75 -16.62 -28.61
N VAL A 143 25.44 -15.70 -29.53
CA VAL A 143 25.15 -16.08 -30.91
C VAL A 143 26.49 -16.51 -31.49
N GLU A 144 26.84 -17.78 -31.31
CA GLU A 144 27.86 -18.41 -32.13
C GLU A 144 27.38 -18.32 -33.58
N ALA A 145 27.94 -17.36 -34.32
CA ALA A 145 27.77 -17.26 -35.75
C ALA A 145 28.32 -18.55 -36.38
N PRO A 146 27.50 -19.35 -37.10
CA PRO A 146 28.02 -20.53 -37.74
C PRO A 146 28.89 -20.11 -38.93
N ALA A 147 30.17 -20.47 -38.87
CA ALA A 147 31.12 -20.33 -39.96
C ALA A 147 30.76 -21.30 -41.11
N VAL A 148 30.78 -20.70 -42.31
CA VAL A 148 30.70 -21.22 -43.68
C VAL A 148 31.24 -22.64 -43.93
N GLU A 149 30.51 -23.45 -44.72
CA GLU A 149 31.10 -24.28 -45.80
C GLU A 149 30.18 -24.26 -47.05
N VAL A 150 30.75 -23.88 -48.21
CA VAL A 150 30.14 -23.81 -49.54
C VAL A 150 30.91 -24.74 -50.47
N GLU A 151 30.24 -25.68 -51.14
CA GLU A 151 30.73 -26.31 -52.40
C GLU A 151 29.53 -26.75 -53.28
N THR A 152 29.16 -25.92 -54.27
CA THR A 152 29.24 -26.12 -55.74
C THR A 152 28.38 -27.24 -56.36
N VAL A 153 27.58 -26.92 -57.39
CA VAL A 153 27.87 -27.13 -58.84
C VAL A 153 26.67 -26.67 -59.70
N VAL A 154 26.99 -26.30 -60.95
CA VAL A 154 26.32 -25.47 -61.97
C VAL A 154 25.24 -26.23 -62.79
N GLU A 155 24.35 -25.44 -63.43
CA GLU A 155 23.22 -25.70 -64.35
C GLU A 155 23.41 -26.75 -65.47
N PRO A 156 22.30 -27.18 -66.15
CA PRO A 156 22.02 -26.55 -67.45
C PRO A 156 20.52 -26.27 -67.78
N GLU A 157 20.36 -25.38 -68.76
CA GLU A 157 19.15 -24.78 -69.35
C GLU A 157 18.14 -25.70 -70.11
N VAL A 158 16.85 -25.35 -69.98
CA VAL A 158 15.78 -25.11 -71.01
C VAL A 158 15.44 -26.25 -72.01
N THR A 159 14.20 -26.77 -72.18
CA THR A 159 13.04 -26.12 -72.85
C THR A 159 11.72 -26.94 -72.71
N THR A 160 10.61 -26.24 -72.43
CA THR A 160 9.17 -26.42 -72.84
C THR A 160 8.46 -27.80 -72.85
N GLU A 161 7.32 -27.92 -72.12
CA GLU A 161 5.93 -28.01 -72.68
C GLU A 161 4.81 -27.97 -71.58
N LEU A 162 3.91 -26.99 -71.71
CA LEU A 162 2.51 -26.77 -71.25
C LEU A 162 1.79 -27.64 -70.16
N ALA A 163 1.42 -26.95 -69.04
CA ALA A 163 0.16 -26.93 -68.24
C ALA A 163 -0.52 -28.23 -67.69
N PRO A 164 -1.33 -28.19 -66.59
CA PRO A 164 -1.82 -27.04 -65.80
C PRO A 164 -1.43 -27.05 -64.30
N GLU A 165 -1.51 -25.87 -63.68
CA GLU A 165 -1.12 -25.60 -62.27
C GLU A 165 -1.93 -26.38 -61.22
N PRO A 166 -1.30 -26.87 -60.14
CA PRO A 166 -1.98 -27.14 -58.89
C PRO A 166 -2.08 -25.86 -58.06
N VAL A 167 -3.32 -25.49 -57.76
CA VAL A 167 -3.78 -24.40 -56.88
C VAL A 167 -2.86 -24.19 -55.67
N GLU A 168 -2.22 -23.02 -55.59
CA GLU A 168 -1.69 -22.51 -54.33
C GLU A 168 -2.86 -22.30 -53.34
N GLU A 169 -2.92 -23.13 -52.29
CA GLU A 169 -3.75 -22.85 -51.12
C GLU A 169 -3.23 -21.56 -50.45
N LYS A 170 -3.95 -20.46 -50.66
CA LYS A 170 -3.77 -19.22 -49.91
C LYS A 170 -3.92 -19.48 -48.40
N PRO A 171 -3.11 -18.83 -47.54
CA PRO A 171 -3.31 -18.89 -46.10
C PRO A 171 -4.69 -18.31 -45.75
N LYS A 172 -5.54 -19.12 -45.09
CA LYS A 172 -6.84 -18.68 -44.57
C LYS A 172 -6.63 -17.52 -43.60
N LYS A 173 -7.06 -16.31 -43.98
CA LYS A 173 -7.25 -15.18 -43.05
C LYS A 173 -8.20 -15.63 -41.94
N THR A 174 -7.73 -15.72 -40.70
CA THR A 174 -8.59 -15.93 -39.53
C THR A 174 -9.59 -14.78 -39.48
N THR A 175 -10.88 -15.11 -39.44
CA THR A 175 -11.96 -14.12 -39.47
C THR A 175 -12.25 -13.60 -38.06
N SER A 176 -12.71 -12.35 -37.93
CA SER A 176 -13.15 -11.77 -36.63
C SER A 176 -14.14 -12.66 -35.88
N ALA A 177 -14.97 -13.44 -36.61
CA ALA A 177 -15.91 -14.38 -36.03
C ALA A 177 -15.23 -15.59 -35.35
N GLU A 178 -14.15 -16.10 -35.94
CA GLU A 178 -13.36 -17.20 -35.37
C GLU A 178 -12.57 -16.75 -34.15
N VAL A 179 -12.01 -15.53 -34.20
CA VAL A 179 -11.32 -14.91 -33.06
C VAL A 179 -12.28 -14.67 -31.90
N LYS A 180 -13.46 -14.13 -32.17
CA LYS A 180 -14.52 -13.96 -31.16
C LYS A 180 -14.91 -15.28 -30.51
N LYS A 181 -15.09 -16.35 -31.31
CA LYS A 181 -15.50 -17.66 -30.79
C LYS A 181 -14.49 -18.20 -29.77
N ARG A 182 -13.19 -18.09 -30.07
CA ARG A 182 -12.11 -18.49 -29.14
C ARG A 182 -12.13 -17.71 -27.83
N TYR A 183 -12.35 -16.40 -27.91
CA TYR A 183 -12.44 -15.58 -26.69
C TYR A 183 -13.71 -15.88 -25.87
N ILE A 184 -14.83 -16.19 -26.51
CA ILE A 184 -16.05 -16.62 -25.81
C ILE A 184 -15.81 -17.96 -25.08
N GLU A 185 -15.14 -18.91 -25.73
CA GLU A 185 -14.77 -20.19 -25.10
C GLU A 185 -13.86 -19.96 -23.89
N ALA A 186 -12.81 -19.16 -24.04
CA ALA A 186 -11.90 -18.81 -22.94
C ALA A 186 -12.62 -18.08 -21.78
N LEU A 187 -13.53 -17.14 -22.09
CA LEU A 187 -14.30 -16.42 -21.08
C LEU A 187 -15.29 -17.33 -20.33
N ASN A 188 -15.85 -18.35 -20.99
CA ASN A 188 -16.73 -19.32 -20.34
C ASN A 188 -15.98 -20.31 -19.45
N GLU A 189 -14.71 -20.60 -19.75
CA GLU A 189 -13.85 -21.45 -18.92
C GLU A 189 -13.24 -20.70 -17.74
N ALA A 190 -13.26 -19.36 -17.75
CA ALA A 190 -12.71 -18.54 -16.67
C ALA A 190 -13.49 -18.74 -15.36
N THR A 191 -12.76 -19.14 -14.32
CA THR A 191 -13.31 -19.40 -12.97
C THR A 191 -13.00 -18.28 -11.98
N ARG A 192 -12.06 -17.40 -12.32
CA ARG A 192 -11.60 -16.32 -11.45
C ARG A 192 -11.51 -14.99 -12.20
N GLU A 193 -11.63 -13.91 -11.44
CA GLU A 193 -11.49 -12.53 -11.94
C GLU A 193 -10.15 -12.30 -12.67
N ARG A 194 -9.05 -12.86 -12.14
CA ARG A 194 -7.71 -12.76 -12.75
C ARG A 194 -7.64 -13.38 -14.16
N GLU A 195 -8.36 -14.48 -14.39
CA GLU A 195 -8.38 -15.17 -15.69
C GLU A 195 -9.14 -14.32 -16.71
N VAL A 196 -10.26 -13.70 -16.31
CA VAL A 196 -11.00 -12.76 -17.15
C VAL A 196 -10.17 -11.53 -17.50
N PHE A 197 -9.39 -10.99 -16.54
CA PHE A 197 -8.49 -9.86 -16.79
C PHE A 197 -7.39 -10.18 -17.82
N ALA A 198 -6.81 -11.37 -17.74
CA ALA A 198 -5.82 -11.82 -18.72
C ALA A 198 -6.43 -11.93 -20.12
N ILE A 199 -7.65 -12.46 -20.23
CA ILE A 199 -8.38 -12.58 -21.49
C ILE A 199 -8.78 -11.21 -22.04
N GLU A 200 -9.24 -10.28 -21.19
CA GLU A 200 -9.56 -8.89 -21.55
C GLU A 200 -8.35 -8.15 -22.15
N THR A 201 -7.17 -8.36 -21.58
CA THR A 201 -5.91 -7.78 -22.08
C THR A 201 -5.62 -8.29 -23.49
N GLN A 202 -5.76 -9.60 -23.71
CA GLN A 202 -5.55 -10.20 -25.03
C GLN A 202 -6.58 -9.70 -26.05
N ILE A 203 -7.85 -9.53 -25.67
CA ILE A 203 -8.90 -8.98 -26.53
C ILE A 203 -8.60 -7.53 -26.92
N THR A 204 -8.04 -6.74 -26.00
CA THR A 204 -7.73 -5.32 -26.22
C THR A 204 -6.58 -5.11 -27.21
N ILE A 205 -5.61 -6.02 -27.21
CA ILE A 205 -4.42 -5.96 -28.09
C ILE A 205 -4.70 -6.59 -29.47
N ASN A 206 -5.77 -7.37 -29.60
CA ASN A 206 -6.08 -8.10 -30.82
C ASN A 206 -6.60 -7.17 -31.94
N SER A 207 -5.85 -7.07 -33.05
CA SER A 207 -6.18 -6.26 -34.22
C SER A 207 -7.17 -6.91 -35.20
N ASP A 208 -7.43 -8.22 -35.05
CA ASP A 208 -8.28 -9.00 -35.96
C ASP A 208 -9.77 -8.93 -35.59
N LEU A 209 -10.10 -8.31 -34.46
CA LEU A 209 -11.47 -8.09 -33.99
C LEU A 209 -12.09 -6.83 -34.59
N ASN A 210 -13.30 -6.97 -35.15
CA ASN A 210 -14.09 -5.81 -35.53
C ASN A 210 -14.75 -5.15 -34.29
N LYS A 211 -15.15 -3.89 -34.44
CA LYS A 211 -15.74 -3.08 -33.36
C LYS A 211 -17.02 -3.70 -32.75
N ARG A 212 -17.84 -4.39 -33.56
CA ARG A 212 -19.08 -5.02 -33.09
C ARG A 212 -18.77 -6.22 -32.19
N ASP A 213 -17.81 -7.04 -32.58
CA ASP A 213 -17.40 -8.23 -31.83
C ASP A 213 -16.63 -7.85 -30.57
N LEU A 214 -15.78 -6.83 -30.63
CA LEU A 214 -15.11 -6.26 -29.47
C LEU A 214 -16.10 -5.72 -28.44
N ASN A 215 -17.13 -4.97 -28.86
CA ASN A 215 -18.17 -4.50 -27.94
C ASN A 215 -18.98 -5.66 -27.34
N SER A 216 -19.25 -6.71 -28.12
CA SER A 216 -19.92 -7.93 -27.64
C SER A 216 -19.10 -8.65 -26.56
N LEU A 217 -17.78 -8.75 -26.74
CA LEU A 217 -16.88 -9.36 -25.75
C LEU A 217 -16.75 -8.51 -24.49
N LYS A 218 -16.65 -7.18 -24.62
CA LYS A 218 -16.64 -6.25 -23.48
C LYS A 218 -17.88 -6.38 -22.61
N SER A 219 -19.06 -6.45 -23.23
CA SER A 219 -20.31 -6.65 -22.49
C SER A 219 -20.34 -7.98 -21.72
N MET A 220 -19.77 -9.05 -22.28
CA MET A 220 -19.66 -10.35 -21.60
C MET A 220 -18.66 -10.31 -20.44
N ILE A 221 -17.54 -9.62 -20.61
CA ILE A 221 -16.53 -9.40 -19.56
C ILE A 221 -17.15 -8.63 -18.38
N GLU A 222 -17.88 -7.55 -18.64
CA GLU A 222 -18.60 -6.79 -17.61
C GLU A 222 -19.59 -7.66 -16.82
N GLN A 223 -20.32 -8.54 -17.52
CA GLN A 223 -21.24 -9.49 -16.88
C GLN A 223 -20.51 -10.51 -15.99
N LEU A 224 -19.33 -10.98 -16.40
CA LEU A 224 -18.52 -11.91 -15.60
C LEU A 224 -17.95 -11.24 -14.36
N TYR A 225 -17.43 -10.01 -14.46
CA TYR A 225 -16.99 -9.23 -13.29
C TYR A 225 -18.15 -9.00 -12.30
N ALA A 226 -19.34 -8.64 -12.81
CA ALA A 226 -20.53 -8.48 -11.97
C ALA A 226 -20.91 -9.79 -11.26
N LYS A 227 -20.80 -10.92 -11.95
CA LYS A 227 -21.06 -12.25 -11.38
C LYS A 227 -20.06 -12.61 -10.28
N PHE A 228 -18.76 -12.37 -10.49
CA PHE A 228 -17.74 -12.65 -9.46
C PHE A 228 -17.93 -11.79 -8.23
N LYS A 229 -18.22 -10.50 -8.41
CA LYS A 229 -18.54 -9.60 -7.30
C LYS A 229 -19.78 -10.04 -6.51
N GLN A 230 -20.79 -10.57 -7.21
CA GLN A 230 -21.97 -11.12 -6.55
C GLN A 230 -21.63 -12.37 -5.72
N ILE A 231 -20.83 -13.29 -6.27
CA ILE A 231 -20.39 -14.50 -5.56
C ILE A 231 -19.61 -14.13 -4.30
N GLU A 232 -18.66 -13.20 -4.41
CA GLU A 232 -17.88 -12.72 -3.25
C GLU A 232 -18.79 -12.12 -2.16
N ALA A 233 -19.78 -11.31 -2.56
CA ALA A 233 -20.74 -10.75 -1.62
C ALA A 233 -21.61 -11.83 -0.94
N GLU A 234 -22.03 -12.85 -1.68
CA GLU A 234 -22.79 -13.99 -1.14
C GLU A 234 -21.95 -14.82 -0.14
N GLU A 235 -20.68 -15.07 -0.45
CA GLU A 235 -19.74 -15.78 0.43
C GLU A 235 -19.47 -15.00 1.73
N ILE A 236 -19.24 -13.69 1.63
CA ILE A 236 -19.06 -12.82 2.81
C ILE A 236 -20.33 -12.81 3.68
N ASN A 237 -21.51 -12.71 3.07
CA ASN A 237 -22.77 -12.75 3.81
C ASN A 237 -22.98 -14.10 4.52
N ALA A 238 -22.66 -15.22 3.85
CA ALA A 238 -22.72 -16.55 4.45
C ALA A 238 -21.76 -16.66 5.66
N LEU A 239 -20.55 -16.12 5.54
CA LEU A 239 -19.57 -16.09 6.62
C LEU A 239 -20.05 -15.27 7.82
N ILE A 240 -20.67 -14.11 7.59
CA ILE A 240 -21.28 -13.30 8.66
C ILE A 240 -22.38 -14.06 9.38
N VAL A 241 -23.27 -14.72 8.63
CA VAL A 241 -24.34 -15.56 9.20
C VAL A 241 -23.72 -16.67 10.06
N GLN A 242 -22.69 -17.35 9.57
CA GLN A 242 -21.99 -18.39 10.31
C GLN A 242 -21.40 -17.86 11.62
N PHE A 243 -20.77 -16.68 11.61
CA PHE A 243 -20.25 -16.07 12.84
C PHE A 243 -21.37 -15.67 13.81
N LYS A 244 -22.49 -15.13 13.32
CA LYS A 244 -23.66 -14.82 14.16
C LYS A 244 -24.22 -16.09 14.81
N GLU A 245 -24.35 -17.17 14.06
CA GLU A 245 -24.78 -18.47 14.60
C GLU A 245 -23.81 -18.97 15.69
N GLN A 246 -22.50 -18.93 15.43
CA GLN A 246 -21.49 -19.33 16.43
C GLN A 246 -21.53 -18.47 17.70
N ILE A 247 -21.74 -17.15 17.56
CA ILE A 247 -21.94 -16.24 18.69
C ILE A 247 -23.16 -16.69 19.49
N THR A 248 -24.32 -16.88 18.85
CA THR A 248 -25.55 -17.27 19.54
C THR A 248 -25.48 -18.65 20.18
N ALA A 249 -24.74 -19.59 19.58
CA ALA A 249 -24.57 -20.95 20.07
C ALA A 249 -23.59 -21.06 21.25
N ALA A 250 -22.71 -20.07 21.45
CA ALA A 250 -21.75 -20.07 22.55
C ALA A 250 -22.49 -20.07 23.90
N GLN A 251 -22.11 -20.98 24.79
CA GLN A 251 -22.70 -21.13 26.12
C GLN A 251 -21.78 -20.59 27.22
N THR A 252 -20.50 -20.38 26.90
CA THR A 252 -19.49 -19.88 27.84
C THR A 252 -18.76 -18.66 27.28
N ALA A 253 -18.27 -17.80 28.18
CA ALA A 253 -17.46 -16.64 27.80
C ALA A 253 -16.18 -17.06 27.05
N GLN A 254 -15.60 -18.22 27.38
CA GLN A 254 -14.39 -18.73 26.71
C GLN A 254 -14.64 -19.14 25.25
N GLU A 255 -15.78 -19.77 24.95
CA GLU A 255 -16.17 -20.08 23.58
C GLU A 255 -16.41 -18.80 22.78
N LEU A 256 -17.09 -17.83 23.40
CA LEU A 256 -17.39 -16.56 22.76
C LEU A 256 -16.11 -15.76 22.43
N ILE A 257 -15.12 -15.76 23.33
CA ILE A 257 -13.80 -15.15 23.10
C ILE A 257 -13.07 -15.82 21.93
N LYS A 258 -13.16 -17.15 21.77
CA LYS A 258 -12.57 -17.86 20.62
C LYS A 258 -13.22 -17.42 19.30
N VAL A 259 -14.55 -17.32 19.27
CA VAL A 259 -15.29 -16.82 18.10
C VAL A 259 -14.86 -15.39 17.75
N ARG A 260 -14.69 -14.52 18.76
CA ARG A 260 -14.15 -13.17 18.56
C ARG A 260 -12.76 -13.15 17.98
N ALA A 261 -11.85 -13.99 18.47
CA ALA A 261 -10.51 -14.09 17.90
C ALA A 261 -10.55 -14.53 16.42
N THR A 262 -11.45 -15.45 16.06
CA THR A 262 -11.57 -15.96 14.69
C THR A 262 -12.12 -14.95 13.71
N PHE A 263 -13.17 -14.18 14.06
CA PHE A 263 -13.65 -13.14 13.14
C PHE A 263 -12.79 -11.88 13.21
N ALA A 264 -12.14 -11.53 14.32
CA ALA A 264 -11.26 -10.36 14.41
C ALA A 264 -9.95 -10.52 13.61
N SER A 265 -9.51 -11.76 13.40
CA SER A 265 -8.36 -12.08 12.54
C SER A 265 -8.76 -12.33 11.08
N ASN A 266 -10.05 -12.21 10.74
CA ASN A 266 -10.52 -12.39 9.39
C ASN A 266 -10.20 -11.15 8.53
N GLY A 267 -9.45 -11.35 7.44
CA GLY A 267 -9.05 -10.27 6.52
C GLY A 267 -10.06 -9.96 5.40
N THR A 268 -11.19 -10.65 5.34
CA THR A 268 -12.21 -10.50 4.28
C THR A 268 -13.40 -9.62 4.70
N LEU A 269 -13.63 -9.42 6.00
CA LEU A 269 -14.72 -8.61 6.53
C LEU A 269 -14.36 -7.11 6.55
N SER A 270 -15.36 -6.27 6.31
CA SER A 270 -15.22 -4.81 6.43
C SER A 270 -15.33 -4.33 7.88
N ALA A 271 -14.94 -3.07 8.14
CA ALA A 271 -15.05 -2.46 9.46
C ALA A 271 -16.51 -2.44 9.98
N GLU A 272 -17.47 -2.16 9.11
CA GLU A 272 -18.91 -2.16 9.43
C GLU A 272 -19.40 -3.57 9.79
N GLN A 273 -18.94 -4.59 9.07
CA GLN A 273 -19.28 -5.99 9.35
C GLN A 273 -18.66 -6.48 10.67
N HIS A 274 -17.45 -6.03 11.00
CA HIS A 274 -16.86 -6.26 12.31
C HIS A 274 -17.65 -5.57 13.42
N GLU A 275 -18.14 -4.35 13.20
CA GLU A 275 -18.96 -3.62 14.17
C GLU A 275 -20.30 -4.33 14.45
N ASP A 276 -20.97 -4.82 13.41
CA ASP A 276 -22.20 -5.62 13.55
C ASP A 276 -21.95 -6.93 14.33
N LEU A 277 -20.89 -7.67 13.99
CA LEU A 277 -20.50 -8.88 14.74
C LEU A 277 -20.10 -8.59 16.18
N ASN A 278 -19.39 -7.48 16.44
CA ASN A 278 -19.05 -7.06 17.80
C ASN A 278 -20.29 -6.67 18.61
N THR A 279 -21.30 -6.08 17.96
CA THR A 279 -22.59 -5.78 18.59
C THR A 279 -23.30 -7.07 19.01
N CYS A 280 -23.38 -8.06 18.12
CA CYS A 280 -23.91 -9.39 18.46
C CYS A 280 -23.12 -10.08 19.57
N PHE A 281 -21.78 -10.00 19.52
CA PHE A 281 -20.89 -10.55 20.56
C PHE A 281 -21.17 -9.92 21.93
N ASN A 282 -21.23 -8.58 22.01
CA ASN A 282 -21.44 -7.87 23.27
C ASN A 282 -22.84 -8.17 23.86
N ALA A 283 -23.86 -8.25 23.01
CA ALA A 283 -25.21 -8.64 23.44
C ALA A 283 -25.20 -10.06 24.04
N ARG A 284 -24.57 -11.02 23.37
CA ARG A 284 -24.47 -12.40 23.86
C ARG A 284 -23.62 -12.51 25.12
N LEU A 285 -22.54 -11.75 25.22
CA LEU A 285 -21.71 -11.71 26.42
C LEU A 285 -22.54 -11.21 27.61
N ALA A 286 -23.34 -10.16 27.45
CA ALA A 286 -24.22 -9.66 28.51
C ALA A 286 -25.26 -10.70 28.97
N GLU A 287 -25.74 -11.58 28.09
CA GLU A 287 -26.63 -12.69 28.46
C GLU A 287 -25.89 -13.76 29.29
N ILE A 288 -24.70 -14.19 28.84
CA ILE A 288 -23.88 -15.22 29.52
C ILE A 288 -23.34 -14.71 30.87
N ASP A 289 -23.04 -13.41 30.96
CA ASP A 289 -22.40 -12.77 32.10
C ASP A 289 -23.39 -12.18 33.12
N SER A 290 -24.68 -12.49 32.98
CA SER A 290 -25.72 -12.16 33.97
C SER A 290 -25.50 -12.83 35.35
N GLU A 291 -24.52 -13.73 35.49
CA GLU A 291 -24.04 -14.23 36.79
C GLU A 291 -22.68 -13.69 37.26
N GLN A 292 -21.90 -12.92 36.47
CA GLN A 292 -20.56 -12.46 36.89
C GLN A 292 -20.12 -11.03 36.52
N TYR A 293 -20.96 -10.18 35.92
CA TYR A 293 -20.54 -8.80 35.57
C TYR A 293 -21.38 -7.68 36.17
N VAL A 294 -20.72 -6.80 36.93
CA VAL A 294 -21.21 -5.46 37.30
C VAL A 294 -20.67 -4.48 36.26
N PRO A 295 -21.52 -3.87 35.42
CA PRO A 295 -21.07 -2.87 34.45
C PRO A 295 -20.60 -1.61 35.19
N GLN A 296 -19.34 -1.20 34.96
CA GLN A 296 -18.93 0.19 35.24
C GLN A 296 -19.49 1.11 34.16
N SER A 297 -20.76 1.48 34.31
CA SER A 297 -21.34 2.66 33.66
C SER A 297 -21.97 3.53 34.75
N ASN A 298 -21.21 4.53 35.20
CA ASN A 298 -21.63 5.85 35.69
C ASN A 298 -20.55 6.41 36.63
N ILE A 299 -19.67 7.26 36.12
CA ILE A 299 -19.19 8.37 36.93
C ILE A 299 -19.91 9.60 36.40
N GLU A 300 -21.05 9.86 37.04
CA GLU A 300 -21.65 11.18 37.09
C GLU A 300 -20.62 12.17 37.64
N THR A 301 -20.64 13.36 37.05
CA THR A 301 -20.03 14.59 37.52
C THR A 301 -20.16 14.74 39.04
N ILE A 302 -19.08 14.52 39.80
CA ILE A 302 -19.01 14.99 41.19
C ILE A 302 -18.26 16.32 41.16
N SER A 303 -19.05 17.39 41.21
CA SER A 303 -18.61 18.71 41.62
C SER A 303 -17.88 18.60 42.96
N GLN A 304 -16.72 19.24 43.02
CA GLN A 304 -15.97 19.46 44.25
C GLN A 304 -16.86 20.22 45.25
N GLU A 305 -17.18 19.61 46.39
CA GLU A 305 -17.48 20.35 47.60
C GLU A 305 -17.27 19.48 48.86
N ASN A 306 -16.38 19.99 49.71
CA ASN A 306 -16.22 19.73 51.15
C ASN A 306 -15.71 18.36 51.63
N VAL A 307 -14.39 18.29 51.85
CA VAL A 307 -13.86 17.85 53.16
C VAL A 307 -12.74 18.81 53.60
N THR A 308 -13.02 19.57 54.64
CA THR A 308 -12.09 20.38 55.44
C THR A 308 -11.24 19.51 56.35
N ALA A 309 -9.92 19.73 56.39
CA ALA A 309 -9.10 19.60 57.60
C ALA A 309 -7.70 20.21 57.40
N SER A 310 -7.52 21.41 57.97
CA SER A 310 -6.38 21.87 58.78
C SER A 310 -4.94 21.51 58.38
N GLU A 311 -4.23 22.58 58.00
CA GLU A 311 -2.83 22.93 58.25
C GLU A 311 -2.05 21.99 59.20
N ASP A 312 -0.93 21.44 58.73
CA ASP A 312 0.35 21.69 59.39
C ASP A 312 1.56 21.44 58.47
N SER A 313 2.67 21.96 58.94
CA SER A 313 3.82 22.49 58.22
C SER A 313 4.93 21.49 57.82
N PHE A 314 5.57 21.82 56.69
CA PHE A 314 7.01 21.76 56.40
C PHE A 314 7.76 20.42 56.14
N VAL A 315 8.45 20.44 54.97
CA VAL A 315 9.71 19.80 54.57
C VAL A 315 9.68 18.47 53.78
N SER A 316 10.24 18.64 52.58
CA SER A 316 10.78 17.69 51.59
C SER A 316 11.14 16.28 52.06
N ASP A 317 10.68 15.29 51.29
CA ASP A 317 11.56 14.43 50.50
C ASP A 317 10.74 13.61 49.49
N SER A 318 10.79 14.04 48.23
CA SER A 318 10.23 13.31 47.08
C SER A 318 11.17 12.20 46.63
N LYS A 319 11.28 11.13 47.43
CA LYS A 319 11.76 9.83 46.96
C LYS A 319 10.97 8.74 47.67
N ILE A 320 10.56 7.75 46.87
CA ILE A 320 9.74 6.57 47.23
C ILE A 320 8.26 6.79 46.93
N ASN A 321 7.92 6.61 45.66
CA ASN A 321 6.68 6.01 45.12
C ASN A 321 6.51 6.43 43.64
N ASN A 322 7.45 6.04 42.79
CA ASN A 322 7.26 6.03 41.33
C ASN A 322 7.77 4.68 40.83
N ALA A 323 6.91 3.66 40.84
CA ALA A 323 7.20 2.40 40.17
C ALA A 323 5.97 1.62 39.70
N ASN A 324 4.72 2.07 39.92
CA ASN A 324 3.57 1.20 39.63
C ASN A 324 2.33 1.84 38.96
N ASP A 325 2.46 3.02 38.30
CA ASP A 325 1.28 3.67 37.70
C ASP A 325 1.42 4.05 36.20
N SER A 326 2.39 3.50 35.48
CA SER A 326 2.66 3.87 34.07
C SER A 326 2.27 2.82 33.02
N PHE A 327 1.41 1.83 33.34
CA PHE A 327 1.13 0.74 32.38
C PHE A 327 -0.24 0.79 31.70
N PHE A 328 -1.22 1.56 32.19
CA PHE A 328 -2.56 1.60 31.56
C PHE A 328 -3.12 3.00 31.27
N GLY A 329 -2.46 4.09 31.71
CA GLY A 329 -2.99 5.46 31.55
C GLY A 329 -2.71 6.13 30.20
N ASP A 330 -1.69 5.70 29.46
CA ASP A 330 -1.26 6.38 28.24
C ASP A 330 -2.05 5.97 26.98
N THR A 331 -2.70 4.80 26.99
CA THR A 331 -3.38 4.25 25.81
C THR A 331 -4.69 4.97 25.49
N GLU A 332 -5.50 5.27 26.50
CA GLU A 332 -6.81 5.92 26.31
C GLU A 332 -6.63 7.39 25.90
N LYS A 333 -5.71 8.11 26.57
CA LYS A 333 -5.37 9.50 26.23
C LYS A 333 -4.73 9.61 24.84
N SER A 334 -3.90 8.63 24.47
CA SER A 334 -3.33 8.55 23.12
C SER A 334 -4.40 8.24 22.06
N ARG A 335 -5.34 7.31 22.33
CA ARG A 335 -6.47 7.02 21.43
C ARG A 335 -7.38 8.23 21.23
N ILE A 336 -7.80 8.88 22.32
CA ILE A 336 -8.63 10.10 22.27
C ILE A 336 -7.88 11.22 21.52
N SER A 337 -6.58 11.34 21.75
CA SER A 337 -5.77 12.33 21.04
C SER A 337 -5.62 12.01 19.56
N ALA A 338 -5.54 10.74 19.17
CA ALA A 338 -5.45 10.31 17.77
C ALA A 338 -6.77 10.55 17.02
N GLU A 339 -7.91 10.34 17.67
CA GLU A 339 -9.23 10.59 17.09
C GLU A 339 -9.45 12.09 16.87
N ILE A 340 -9.17 12.92 17.88
CA ILE A 340 -9.24 14.39 17.79
C ILE A 340 -8.30 14.90 16.69
N LYS A 341 -7.10 14.30 16.56
CA LYS A 341 -6.16 14.65 15.49
C LYS A 341 -6.75 14.38 14.11
N ARG A 342 -7.38 13.21 13.88
CA ARG A 342 -7.98 12.87 12.58
C ARG A 342 -9.07 13.86 12.19
N GLU A 343 -9.99 14.16 13.10
CA GLU A 343 -11.07 15.12 12.88
C GLU A 343 -10.54 16.52 12.54
N LEU A 344 -9.51 16.98 13.27
CA LEU A 344 -8.92 18.29 13.01
C LEU A 344 -8.17 18.35 11.68
N ILE A 345 -7.53 17.27 11.22
CA ILE A 345 -6.91 17.22 9.89
C ILE A 345 -7.96 17.42 8.80
N TYR A 346 -9.09 16.72 8.88
CA TYR A 346 -10.18 16.89 7.90
C TYR A 346 -10.72 18.32 7.88
N LYS A 347 -10.86 18.93 9.06
CA LYS A 347 -11.29 20.32 9.20
C LYS A 347 -10.28 21.28 8.57
N ILE A 348 -8.99 21.14 8.89
CA ILE A 348 -7.90 22.00 8.36
C ILE A 348 -7.87 22.00 6.83
N ILE A 349 -8.08 20.85 6.18
CA ILE A 349 -8.06 20.75 4.71
C ILE A 349 -9.15 21.62 4.05
N GLN A 350 -10.27 21.85 4.73
CA GLN A 350 -11.43 22.57 4.19
C GLN A 350 -11.44 24.07 4.57
N MET A 351 -10.54 24.51 5.44
CA MET A 351 -10.53 25.87 5.98
C MET A 351 -9.95 26.90 5.02
N SER A 352 -10.43 28.13 5.16
CA SER A 352 -9.90 29.34 4.54
C SER A 352 -8.72 29.93 5.34
N ALA A 353 -8.01 30.88 4.75
CA ALA A 353 -6.80 31.46 5.35
C ALA A 353 -7.07 32.10 6.73
N ASP A 354 -8.20 32.81 6.87
CA ASP A 354 -8.59 33.49 8.12
C ASP A 354 -8.99 32.50 9.22
N GLU A 355 -9.54 31.35 8.85
CA GLU A 355 -9.95 30.31 9.78
C GLU A 355 -8.75 29.51 10.33
N LEU A 356 -7.68 29.39 9.56
CA LEU A 356 -6.46 28.66 9.98
C LEU A 356 -5.76 29.32 11.16
N ASP A 357 -5.83 30.64 11.32
CA ASP A 357 -5.23 31.32 12.45
C ASP A 357 -6.02 31.08 13.75
N ALA A 358 -7.34 30.96 13.65
CA ALA A 358 -8.21 30.63 14.79
C ALA A 358 -7.98 29.19 15.28
N ILE A 359 -7.80 28.23 14.37
CA ILE A 359 -7.65 26.81 14.75
C ILE A 359 -6.30 26.50 15.40
N VAL A 360 -5.23 27.26 15.06
CA VAL A 360 -3.93 27.15 15.74
C VAL A 360 -4.09 27.37 17.25
N VAL A 361 -4.85 28.39 17.65
CA VAL A 361 -5.10 28.72 19.05
C VAL A 361 -5.93 27.62 19.73
N GLU A 362 -6.91 27.06 19.03
CA GLU A 362 -7.74 25.95 19.51
C GLU A 362 -6.91 24.68 19.75
N ILE A 363 -6.00 24.33 18.84
CA ILE A 363 -5.12 23.16 18.91
C ILE A 363 -4.14 23.27 20.08
N HIS A 364 -3.48 24.42 20.23
CA HIS A 364 -2.48 24.61 21.27
C HIS A 364 -3.09 24.60 22.67
N ASN A 365 -4.30 25.14 22.83
CA ASN A 365 -5.01 25.17 24.10
C ASN A 365 -5.77 23.87 24.42
N ASN A 366 -5.85 22.90 23.51
CA ASN A 366 -6.58 21.66 23.75
C ASN A 366 -5.80 20.72 24.71
N PRO A 367 -6.34 20.40 25.91
CA PRO A 367 -5.67 19.54 26.88
C PRO A 367 -5.74 18.05 26.52
N LYS A 368 -6.62 17.67 25.59
CA LYS A 368 -6.79 16.29 25.10
C LYS A 368 -5.82 15.92 23.98
N LEU A 369 -5.09 16.90 23.42
CA LEU A 369 -4.06 16.67 22.41
C LEU A 369 -2.68 16.53 23.04
N VAL A 370 -1.98 15.45 22.70
CA VAL A 370 -0.56 15.27 23.05
C VAL A 370 0.32 16.15 22.15
N SER A 371 1.52 16.51 22.65
CA SER A 371 2.43 17.45 21.97
C SER A 371 2.81 17.01 20.55
N THR A 372 3.04 15.71 20.34
CA THR A 372 3.34 15.15 19.01
C THR A 372 2.21 15.34 18.01
N HIS A 373 0.95 15.26 18.46
CA HIS A 373 -0.22 15.48 17.60
C HIS A 373 -0.46 16.96 17.30
N LYS A 374 -0.14 17.86 18.25
CA LYS A 374 -0.16 19.31 18.01
C LYS A 374 0.82 19.69 16.91
N ASN A 375 2.08 19.25 17.01
CA ASN A 375 3.11 19.49 16.00
C ASN A 375 2.70 18.95 14.62
N HIS A 376 2.05 17.79 14.58
CA HIS A 376 1.57 17.22 13.31
C HIS A 376 0.45 18.08 12.68
N LEU A 377 -0.49 18.57 13.50
CA LEU A 377 -1.55 19.46 13.03
C LEU A 377 -1.01 20.80 12.53
N ASP A 378 0.05 21.34 13.16
CA ASP A 378 0.74 22.54 12.68
C ASP A 378 1.34 22.35 11.28
N GLY A 379 1.89 21.16 11.00
CA GLY A 379 2.35 20.79 9.67
C GLY A 379 1.22 20.80 8.62
N HIS A 380 0.03 20.28 8.97
CA HIS A 380 -1.14 20.33 8.09
C HIS A 380 -1.65 21.75 7.86
N ILE A 381 -1.59 22.61 8.88
CA ILE A 381 -1.93 24.04 8.76
C ILE A 381 -0.98 24.73 7.79
N GLU A 382 0.33 24.48 7.88
CA GLU A 382 1.30 25.04 6.95
C GLU A 382 1.09 24.55 5.51
N LEU A 383 0.78 23.25 5.34
CA LEU A 383 0.45 22.69 4.03
C LEU A 383 -0.81 23.33 3.44
N ARG A 384 -1.86 23.56 4.24
CA ARG A 384 -3.07 24.24 3.76
C ARG A 384 -2.79 25.68 3.37
N ARG A 385 -1.99 26.43 4.14
CA ARG A 385 -1.56 27.80 3.78
C ARG A 385 -0.84 27.83 2.43
N LYS A 386 0.07 26.88 2.18
CA LYS A 386 0.76 26.75 0.88
C LYS A 386 -0.21 26.43 -0.26
N ALA A 387 -1.19 25.56 -0.02
CA ALA A 387 -2.23 25.24 -1.00
C ALA A 387 -3.08 26.46 -1.36
N LEU A 388 -3.56 27.21 -0.37
CA LEU A 388 -4.33 28.45 -0.57
C LEU A 388 -3.54 29.51 -1.35
N ALA A 389 -2.24 29.65 -1.09
CA ALA A 389 -1.38 30.56 -1.85
C ALA A 389 -1.26 30.14 -3.33
N LYS A 390 -1.19 28.83 -3.60
CA LYS A 390 -1.16 28.28 -4.98
C LYS A 390 -2.50 28.49 -5.70
N GLU A 391 -3.62 28.27 -5.01
CA GLU A 391 -4.97 28.52 -5.54
C GLU A 391 -5.14 30.00 -5.92
N ALA A 392 -4.70 30.93 -5.06
CA ALA A 392 -4.74 32.36 -5.32
C ALA A 392 -3.89 32.77 -6.54
N ASN A 393 -2.71 32.17 -6.70
CA ASN A 393 -1.84 32.43 -7.84
C ASN A 393 -2.42 31.89 -9.16
N ALA A 394 -3.00 30.69 -9.14
CA ALA A 394 -3.67 30.10 -10.30
C ALA A 394 -4.88 30.93 -10.76
N GLU A 395 -5.67 31.46 -9.82
CA GLU A 395 -6.80 32.35 -10.12
C GLU A 395 -6.32 33.69 -10.71
N ALA A 396 -5.20 34.23 -10.22
CA ALA A 396 -4.60 35.45 -10.79
C ALA A 396 -4.09 35.22 -12.22
N GLU A 397 -3.45 34.09 -12.48
CA GLU A 397 -2.97 33.72 -13.82
C GLU A 397 -4.14 33.51 -14.79
N LYS A 398 -5.21 32.86 -14.35
CA LYS A 398 -6.44 32.69 -15.15
C LYS A 398 -7.04 34.04 -15.54
N LYS A 399 -7.18 34.98 -14.59
CA LYS A 399 -7.67 36.34 -14.87
C LYS A 399 -6.77 37.10 -15.85
N TYR A 400 -5.44 36.89 -15.76
CA TYR A 400 -4.51 37.49 -16.72
C TYR A 400 -4.73 36.96 -18.14
N GLN A 401 -4.91 35.65 -18.30
CA GLN A 401 -5.17 35.02 -19.60
C GLN A 401 -6.51 35.45 -20.20
N GLU A 402 -7.55 35.55 -19.37
CA GLU A 402 -8.87 36.07 -19.79
C GLU A 402 -8.76 37.52 -20.30
N ASN A 403 -8.09 38.40 -19.55
CA ASN A 403 -7.86 39.78 -19.95
C ASN A 403 -7.03 39.90 -21.25
N LEU A 404 -6.01 39.05 -21.41
CA LEU A 404 -5.18 39.03 -22.62
C LEU A 404 -6.00 38.59 -23.85
N THR A 405 -6.85 37.58 -23.66
CA THR A 405 -7.75 37.07 -24.71
C THR A 405 -8.76 38.15 -25.14
N ASP A 406 -9.34 38.87 -24.18
CA ASP A 406 -10.24 40.00 -24.45
C ASP A 406 -9.55 41.14 -25.20
N LEU A 407 -8.29 41.43 -24.88
CA LEU A 407 -7.50 42.46 -25.56
C LEU A 407 -7.22 42.07 -27.02
N ILE A 408 -6.84 40.81 -27.27
CA ILE A 408 -6.60 40.26 -28.61
C ILE A 408 -7.88 40.29 -29.44
N ASN A 409 -9.01 39.91 -28.85
CA ASN A 409 -10.31 39.92 -29.52
C ASN A 409 -10.75 41.35 -29.90
N ARG A 410 -10.52 42.35 -29.04
CA ARG A 410 -10.80 43.76 -29.36
C ARG A 410 -9.87 44.30 -30.45
N ALA A 411 -8.58 43.95 -30.41
CA ALA A 411 -7.62 44.36 -31.43
C ALA A 411 -7.89 43.74 -32.81
N SER A 412 -8.55 42.57 -32.86
CA SER A 412 -8.93 41.88 -34.11
C SER A 412 -10.23 42.41 -34.72
N GLN A 413 -11.01 43.21 -33.97
CA GLN A 413 -12.26 43.82 -34.41
C GLN A 413 -12.11 45.30 -34.84
N ALA A 414 -10.95 45.90 -34.60
CA ALA A 414 -10.54 47.23 -35.05
C ALA A 414 -9.71 47.11 -36.33
#